data_AF-A0A8T4WE06-F1
#
_entry.id   AF-A0A8T4WE06-F1
#
_cell.length_a   1.000
_cell.length_b   1.000
_cell.length_c   1.000
_cell.angle_alpha   90.00
_cell.angle_beta   90.00
_cell.angle_gamma   90.00
#
_symmetry.space_group_name_H-M   'P 1'
#
loop_
_entity.id
_entity.type
_entity.pdbx_description
1 polymer ?
#
loop_
_entity_poly.entity_id
_entity_poly.type
_entity_poly.pdbx_seq_one_letter_code
_entity_poly.pdbx_strand_id
1 'polypeptide(L)'
;MNRLSHILFAFFLFVALYSLIHAFSVLQSGFGVLRDLLIYYAAGGLVLTIISVPILYYKAPHRGSSSRTFGNLGAISALSFVTFGIGSLGGSLVYQWRTAIPIVGNISILIGALIMVIGAEMPDFDIPLLGISRHRNVVFHSAILPLLITVTTITNVALKIASAETFRIGAEVEYYITALFLLGYASHLFLDIYPSNASPFEIIWRVVSPYDEAPVGLKAVGPLKVSKAKAKHWLVGNGFLLVLVAGALLTLYFFNLPVFSP
;
A
#
# COMPACT_ATOMS: atom_id res chain seq x y z
N MET A 1 14.98 6.05 3.67
CA MET A 1 14.07 7.10 3.14
C MET A 1 13.65 8.04 4.27
N ASN A 2 13.11 9.24 3.99
CA ASN A 2 12.48 10.05 5.04
C ASN A 2 11.03 9.54 5.27
N ARG A 3 10.47 9.76 6.47
CA ARG A 3 9.10 9.32 6.82
C ARG A 3 8.05 9.79 5.81
N LEU A 4 8.18 11.03 5.32
CA LEU A 4 7.27 11.57 4.31
C LEU A 4 7.19 10.70 3.05
N SER A 5 8.32 10.18 2.57
CA SER A 5 8.32 9.30 1.40
C SER A 5 7.61 7.95 1.66
N HIS A 6 7.68 7.40 2.88
CA HIS A 6 6.93 6.19 3.25
C HIS A 6 5.42 6.46 3.30
N ILE A 7 5.01 7.53 3.99
CA ILE A 7 3.61 7.97 4.07
C ILE A 7 3.04 8.18 2.67
N LEU A 8 3.76 8.92 1.82
CA LEU A 8 3.32 9.20 0.46
C LEU A 8 3.19 7.91 -0.35
N PHE A 9 4.20 7.05 -0.38
CA PHE A 9 4.14 5.81 -1.14
C PHE A 9 3.00 4.90 -0.69
N ALA A 10 2.83 4.72 0.62
CA ALA A 10 1.74 3.93 1.19
C ALA A 10 0.37 4.53 0.85
N PHE A 11 0.22 5.84 0.94
CA PHE A 11 -1.00 6.52 0.54
C PHE A 11 -1.32 6.29 -0.95
N PHE A 12 -0.34 6.37 -1.85
CA PHE A 12 -0.57 6.15 -3.28
C PHE A 12 -0.83 4.68 -3.62
N LEU A 13 -0.16 3.75 -2.94
CA LEU A 13 -0.46 2.33 -3.04
C LEU A 13 -1.91 2.06 -2.62
N PHE A 14 -2.38 2.69 -1.53
CA PHE A 14 -3.77 2.61 -1.11
C PHE A 14 -4.71 3.14 -2.17
N VAL A 15 -4.44 4.33 -2.72
CA VAL A 15 -5.29 4.93 -3.74
C VAL A 15 -5.39 4.03 -4.99
N ALA A 16 -4.29 3.43 -5.43
CA ALA A 16 -4.30 2.47 -6.54
C ALA A 16 -5.12 1.21 -6.22
N LEU A 17 -4.95 0.62 -5.03
CA LEU A 17 -5.69 -0.56 -4.59
C LEU A 17 -7.19 -0.29 -4.39
N TYR A 18 -7.53 0.84 -3.75
CA TYR A 18 -8.90 1.27 -3.55
C TYR A 18 -9.63 1.42 -4.87
N SER A 19 -8.91 1.85 -5.89
CA SER A 19 -9.46 1.98 -7.22
C SER A 19 -9.70 0.65 -7.93
N LEU A 20 -8.87 -0.36 -7.68
CA LEU A 20 -9.12 -1.73 -8.12
C LEU A 20 -10.35 -2.34 -7.42
N ILE A 21 -10.54 -2.05 -6.13
CA ILE A 21 -11.73 -2.45 -5.36
C ILE A 21 -12.99 -1.77 -5.92
N HIS A 22 -12.87 -0.51 -6.31
CA HIS A 22 -13.90 0.22 -7.03
C HIS A 22 -14.28 -0.46 -8.34
N ALA A 23 -13.28 -0.82 -9.15
CA ALA A 23 -13.49 -1.57 -10.38
C ALA A 23 -14.17 -2.92 -10.10
N PHE A 24 -13.76 -3.65 -9.06
CA PHE A 24 -14.37 -4.92 -8.69
C PHE A 24 -15.83 -4.79 -8.22
N SER A 25 -16.14 -3.79 -7.38
CA SER A 25 -17.51 -3.49 -6.93
C SER A 25 -18.44 -3.21 -8.11
N VAL A 26 -17.89 -2.54 -9.11
CA VAL A 26 -18.56 -2.24 -10.35
C VAL A 26 -18.69 -3.47 -11.28
N LEU A 27 -17.70 -4.36 -11.31
CA LEU A 27 -17.78 -5.64 -12.03
C LEU A 27 -18.94 -6.51 -11.50
N GLN A 28 -19.18 -6.52 -10.19
CA GLN A 28 -20.35 -7.20 -9.61
C GLN A 28 -21.70 -6.56 -9.98
N SER A 29 -21.72 -5.27 -10.35
CA SER A 29 -22.93 -4.57 -10.81
C SER A 29 -23.16 -4.63 -12.32
N GLY A 30 -22.29 -5.32 -13.07
CA GLY A 30 -22.45 -5.64 -14.50
C GLY A 30 -21.30 -5.11 -15.39
N PHE A 31 -20.95 -5.83 -16.46
CA PHE A 31 -19.81 -5.51 -17.33
C PHE A 31 -19.85 -4.11 -17.98
N GLY A 32 -21.03 -3.59 -18.30
CA GLY A 32 -21.18 -2.22 -18.85
C GLY A 32 -20.77 -1.13 -17.87
N VAL A 33 -21.06 -1.35 -16.59
CA VAL A 33 -20.73 -0.46 -15.47
C VAL A 33 -19.21 -0.37 -15.32
N LEU A 34 -18.49 -1.48 -15.51
CA LEU A 34 -17.02 -1.55 -15.43
C LEU A 34 -16.30 -0.77 -16.51
N ARG A 35 -16.77 -0.87 -17.75
CA ARG A 35 -16.19 -0.10 -18.84
C ARG A 35 -16.30 1.39 -18.55
N ASP A 36 -17.46 1.82 -18.09
CA ASP A 36 -17.71 3.23 -17.80
C ASP A 36 -16.87 3.69 -16.61
N LEU A 37 -16.83 2.97 -15.49
CA LEU A 37 -15.95 3.33 -14.37
C LEU A 37 -14.47 3.37 -14.81
N LEU A 38 -14.00 2.41 -15.60
CA LEU A 38 -12.61 2.38 -16.06
C LEU A 38 -12.27 3.63 -16.90
N ILE A 39 -13.22 4.11 -17.71
CA ILE A 39 -13.07 5.37 -18.46
C ILE A 39 -12.94 6.55 -17.49
N TYR A 40 -13.82 6.67 -16.48
CA TYR A 40 -13.74 7.75 -15.50
C TYR A 40 -12.44 7.68 -14.67
N TYR A 41 -12.04 6.49 -14.25
CA TYR A 41 -10.80 6.22 -13.54
C TYR A 41 -9.57 6.63 -14.37
N ALA A 42 -9.48 6.16 -15.62
CA ALA A 42 -8.35 6.47 -16.49
C ALA A 42 -8.35 7.95 -16.89
N ALA A 43 -9.51 8.53 -17.24
CA ALA A 43 -9.63 9.93 -17.61
C ALA A 43 -9.26 10.85 -16.44
N GLY A 44 -9.75 10.58 -15.23
CA GLY A 44 -9.38 11.35 -14.05
C GLY A 44 -7.87 11.30 -13.78
N GLY A 45 -7.27 10.11 -13.85
CA GLY A 45 -5.84 9.93 -13.65
C GLY A 45 -4.99 10.64 -14.71
N LEU A 46 -5.38 10.53 -15.98
CA LEU A 46 -4.71 11.21 -17.09
C LEU A 46 -4.84 12.74 -17.00
N VAL A 47 -6.06 13.26 -16.79
CA VAL A 47 -6.33 14.71 -16.69
C VAL A 47 -5.50 15.31 -15.55
N LEU A 48 -5.53 14.73 -14.36
CA LEU A 48 -4.79 15.28 -13.23
C LEU A 48 -3.28 15.17 -13.44
N THR A 49 -2.80 14.09 -14.07
CA THR A 49 -1.38 13.92 -14.41
C THR A 49 -0.89 14.98 -15.40
N ILE A 50 -1.63 15.18 -16.50
CA ILE A 50 -1.30 16.16 -17.53
C ILE A 50 -1.25 17.58 -16.96
N ILE A 51 -2.17 17.93 -16.06
CA ILE A 51 -2.25 19.27 -15.46
C ILE A 51 -1.22 19.44 -14.34
N SER A 52 -1.19 18.50 -13.39
CA SER A 52 -0.48 18.71 -12.12
C SER A 52 1.00 18.40 -12.22
N VAL A 53 1.42 17.41 -12.99
CA VAL A 53 2.85 17.05 -13.07
C VAL A 53 3.69 18.22 -13.58
N PRO A 54 3.34 18.93 -14.68
CA PRO A 54 4.09 20.10 -15.11
C PRO A 54 4.14 21.18 -14.02
N ILE A 55 3.00 21.49 -13.39
CA ILE A 55 2.92 22.54 -12.35
C ILE A 55 3.79 22.19 -11.14
N LEU A 56 3.63 20.99 -10.59
CA LEU A 56 4.34 20.51 -9.41
C LEU A 56 5.85 20.39 -9.69
N TYR A 57 6.21 19.91 -10.87
CA TYR A 57 7.59 19.80 -11.29
C TYR A 57 8.26 21.18 -11.42
N TYR A 58 7.59 22.16 -12.05
CA TYR A 58 8.13 23.52 -12.21
C TYR A 58 8.18 24.34 -10.91
N LYS A 59 7.25 24.08 -9.99
CA LYS A 59 7.21 24.73 -8.66
C LYS A 59 8.11 24.04 -7.63
N ALA A 60 8.75 22.93 -7.96
CA ALA A 60 9.60 22.20 -7.02
C ALA A 60 10.79 23.08 -6.57
N PRO A 61 11.00 23.28 -5.24
CA PRO A 61 11.98 24.23 -4.71
C PRO A 61 13.44 23.91 -5.06
N HIS A 62 13.72 22.66 -5.47
CA HIS A 62 15.07 22.19 -5.80
C HIS A 62 15.27 21.95 -7.31
N ARG A 63 14.43 22.55 -8.18
CA ARG A 63 14.44 22.34 -9.64
C ARG A 63 15.79 22.62 -10.32
N GLY A 64 16.69 23.39 -9.69
CA GLY A 64 18.03 23.72 -10.18
C GLY A 64 19.19 23.05 -9.43
N SER A 65 18.90 22.13 -8.50
CA SER A 65 19.95 21.46 -7.71
C SER A 65 20.73 20.44 -8.56
N SER A 66 22.06 20.56 -8.56
CA SER A 66 23.00 19.60 -9.19
C SER A 66 23.08 18.25 -8.46
N SER A 67 22.42 18.08 -7.30
CA SER A 67 22.48 16.86 -6.49
C SER A 67 21.51 15.74 -6.93
N ARG A 68 20.79 15.89 -8.05
CA ARG A 68 19.93 14.83 -8.61
C ARG A 68 20.78 13.77 -9.31
N THR A 69 21.17 12.72 -8.58
CA THR A 69 22.06 11.66 -9.06
C THR A 69 21.47 10.74 -10.14
N PHE A 70 20.14 10.73 -10.34
CA PHE A 70 19.47 10.00 -11.43
C PHE A 70 18.25 10.76 -11.96
N GLY A 71 18.50 11.78 -12.79
CA GLY A 71 17.57 12.33 -13.81
C GLY A 71 16.24 12.95 -13.35
N ASN A 72 15.85 14.03 -14.01
CA ASN A 72 14.50 14.61 -13.92
C ASN A 72 13.36 13.57 -14.11
N LEU A 73 13.66 12.46 -14.79
CA LEU A 73 12.74 11.36 -15.08
C LEU A 73 12.24 10.61 -13.83
N GLY A 74 13.06 10.37 -12.81
CA GLY A 74 12.63 9.66 -11.61
C GLY A 74 11.61 10.45 -10.79
N ALA A 75 11.85 11.76 -10.65
CA ALA A 75 10.93 12.68 -10.00
C ALA A 75 9.64 12.88 -10.80
N ILE A 76 9.72 12.99 -12.13
CA ILE A 76 8.55 13.06 -13.00
C ILE A 76 7.74 11.78 -12.89
N SER A 77 8.38 10.61 -12.89
CA SER A 77 7.69 9.31 -12.75
C SER A 77 6.95 9.19 -11.41
N ALA A 78 7.59 9.59 -10.31
CA ALA A 78 6.95 9.62 -9.00
C ALA A 78 5.75 10.58 -8.99
N LEU A 79 5.94 11.82 -9.45
CA LEU A 79 4.86 12.81 -9.55
C LEU A 79 3.71 12.30 -10.43
N SER A 80 4.00 11.69 -11.58
CA SER A 80 3.00 11.12 -12.47
C SER A 80 2.22 9.99 -11.81
N PHE A 81 2.89 9.10 -11.09
CA PHE A 81 2.23 8.03 -10.35
C PHE A 81 1.27 8.59 -9.28
N VAL A 82 1.75 9.57 -8.52
CA VAL A 82 0.98 10.29 -7.50
C VAL A 82 -0.26 10.96 -8.08
N THR A 83 -0.08 11.78 -9.10
CA THR A 83 -1.16 12.56 -9.70
C THR A 83 -2.14 11.66 -10.44
N PHE A 84 -1.66 10.57 -11.03
CA PHE A 84 -2.51 9.59 -11.67
C PHE A 84 -3.43 8.93 -10.64
N GLY A 85 -2.88 8.43 -9.53
CA GLY A 85 -3.67 7.84 -8.45
C GLY A 85 -4.75 8.79 -7.93
N ILE A 86 -4.38 10.02 -7.56
CA ILE A 86 -5.35 11.01 -7.04
C ILE A 86 -6.42 11.34 -8.08
N GLY A 87 -6.01 11.58 -9.33
CA GLY A 87 -6.93 11.93 -10.40
C GLY A 87 -7.91 10.80 -10.67
N SER A 88 -7.41 9.58 -10.65
CA SER A 88 -8.18 8.38 -10.80
C SER A 88 -9.21 8.18 -9.69
N LEU A 89 -8.85 8.45 -8.43
CA LEU A 89 -9.80 8.50 -7.31
C LEU A 89 -10.88 9.55 -7.54
N GLY A 90 -10.49 10.75 -7.99
CA GLY A 90 -11.42 11.82 -8.34
C GLY A 90 -12.39 11.41 -9.45
N GLY A 91 -11.89 10.76 -10.51
CA GLY A 91 -12.70 10.21 -11.58
C GLY A 91 -13.71 9.18 -11.07
N SER A 92 -13.27 8.26 -10.22
CA SER A 92 -14.12 7.27 -9.56
C SER A 92 -15.21 7.89 -8.68
N LEU A 93 -14.92 8.98 -7.98
CA LEU A 93 -15.92 9.75 -7.21
C LEU A 93 -16.94 10.44 -8.12
N VAL A 94 -16.50 11.04 -9.23
CA VAL A 94 -17.40 11.65 -10.22
C VAL A 94 -18.33 10.60 -10.83
N TYR A 95 -17.80 9.42 -11.13
CA TYR A 95 -18.59 8.30 -11.63
C TYR A 95 -19.72 7.95 -10.65
N GLN A 96 -19.40 7.77 -9.36
CA GLN A 96 -20.39 7.46 -8.33
C GLN A 96 -21.43 8.52 -8.14
N TRP A 97 -20.99 9.78 -8.11
CA TRP A 97 -21.89 10.91 -8.03
C TRP A 97 -22.90 10.89 -9.18
N ARG A 98 -22.46 10.51 -10.40
CA ARG A 98 -23.30 10.44 -11.58
C ARG A 98 -24.22 9.22 -11.60
N THR A 99 -23.74 8.06 -11.18
CA THR A 99 -24.47 6.78 -11.31
C THR A 99 -25.23 6.37 -10.07
N ALA A 100 -24.93 6.97 -8.92
CA ALA A 100 -25.43 6.59 -7.60
C ALA A 100 -25.18 5.10 -7.25
N ILE A 101 -24.20 4.46 -7.89
CA ILE A 101 -23.83 3.07 -7.62
C ILE A 101 -22.90 3.05 -6.40
N PRO A 102 -23.31 2.40 -5.28
CA PRO A 102 -22.49 2.31 -4.08
C PRO A 102 -21.27 1.41 -4.28
N ILE A 103 -20.16 1.72 -3.59
CA ILE A 103 -18.97 0.85 -3.53
C ILE A 103 -19.27 -0.31 -2.61
N VAL A 104 -18.88 -1.50 -3.03
CA VAL A 104 -18.82 -2.65 -2.14
C VAL A 104 -17.55 -2.54 -1.31
N GLY A 105 -17.71 -2.25 -0.02
CA GLY A 105 -16.61 -2.08 0.93
C GLY A 105 -16.84 -0.89 1.82
N ASN A 106 -17.32 -1.18 3.03
CA ASN A 106 -17.80 -0.21 4.02
C ASN A 106 -16.69 0.63 4.69
N ILE A 107 -15.50 0.71 4.08
CA ILE A 107 -14.39 1.53 4.59
C ILE A 107 -14.27 2.75 3.71
N SER A 108 -14.53 3.90 4.32
CA SER A 108 -14.20 5.21 3.73
C SER A 108 -12.76 5.23 3.23
N ILE A 109 -12.55 5.83 2.05
CA ILE A 109 -11.23 6.11 1.46
C ILE A 109 -10.26 6.65 2.51
N LEU A 110 -10.73 7.57 3.36
CA LEU A 110 -9.90 8.19 4.40
C LEU A 110 -9.40 7.17 5.43
N ILE A 111 -10.28 6.26 5.87
CA ILE A 111 -9.95 5.25 6.88
C ILE A 111 -9.00 4.20 6.29
N GLY A 112 -9.25 3.76 5.06
CA GLY A 112 -8.35 2.82 4.39
C GLY A 112 -6.95 3.42 4.14
N ALA A 113 -6.88 4.69 3.73
CA ALA A 113 -5.63 5.41 3.56
C ALA A 113 -4.87 5.53 4.89
N LEU A 114 -5.58 5.88 5.96
CA LEU A 114 -5.00 5.97 7.31
C LEU A 114 -4.44 4.61 7.75
N ILE A 115 -5.18 3.52 7.56
CA ILE A 115 -4.73 2.17 7.90
C ILE A 115 -3.45 1.80 7.16
N MET A 116 -3.38 2.09 5.85
CA MET A 116 -2.18 1.77 5.06
C MET A 116 -0.98 2.63 5.48
N VAL A 117 -1.18 3.92 5.77
CA VAL A 117 -0.14 4.80 6.30
C VAL A 117 0.35 4.31 7.66
N ILE A 118 -0.56 3.93 8.57
CA ILE A 118 -0.19 3.33 9.86
C ILE A 118 0.64 2.07 9.66
N GLY A 119 0.23 1.18 8.76
CA GLY A 119 0.99 -0.01 8.41
C GLY A 119 2.41 0.32 7.93
N ALA A 120 2.55 1.34 7.09
CA ALA A 120 3.84 1.76 6.55
C ALA A 120 4.75 2.46 7.57
N GLU A 121 4.20 3.12 8.59
CA GLU A 121 5.01 3.75 9.64
C GLU A 121 5.36 2.76 10.77
N MET A 122 4.63 1.64 10.90
CA MET A 122 4.78 0.72 12.02
C MET A 122 6.18 0.07 12.13
N PRO A 123 6.90 -0.28 11.04
CA PRO A 123 8.28 -0.75 11.17
C PRO A 123 9.22 0.24 11.88
N ASP A 124 8.96 1.53 11.74
CA ASP A 124 9.75 2.61 12.36
C ASP A 124 9.37 2.89 13.82
N PHE A 125 8.37 2.20 14.37
CA PHE A 125 8.02 2.31 15.78
C PHE A 125 9.09 1.67 16.68
N ASP A 126 10.03 0.89 16.12
CA ASP A 126 11.19 0.39 16.84
C ASP A 126 12.04 1.53 17.44
N ILE A 127 12.17 2.67 16.79
CA ILE A 127 12.91 3.82 17.30
C ILE A 127 12.32 4.37 18.60
N PRO A 128 11.07 4.88 18.63
CA PRO A 128 10.51 5.44 19.86
C PRO A 128 10.29 4.36 20.92
N LEU A 129 9.93 3.12 20.54
CA LEU A 129 9.61 2.07 21.52
C LEU A 129 10.85 1.41 22.13
N LEU A 130 11.94 1.29 21.37
CA LEU A 130 13.17 0.63 21.86
C LEU A 130 14.28 1.62 22.18
N GLY A 131 14.06 2.93 21.98
CA GLY A 131 15.05 3.97 22.22
C GLY A 131 16.31 3.83 21.36
N ILE A 132 16.19 3.31 20.14
CA ILE A 132 17.33 3.01 19.27
C ILE A 132 17.59 4.14 18.27
N SER A 133 18.86 4.49 18.08
CA SER A 133 19.27 5.58 17.16
C SER A 133 19.39 5.15 15.69
N ARG A 134 19.37 3.85 15.40
CA ARG A 134 19.40 3.30 14.03
C ARG A 134 18.09 2.57 13.74
N HIS A 135 17.46 2.94 12.63
CA HIS A 135 16.35 2.20 12.01
C HIS A 135 16.77 0.75 11.70
N ARG A 136 15.79 -0.16 11.73
CA ARG A 136 15.84 -1.55 11.24
C ARG A 136 16.15 -2.62 12.25
N ASN A 137 15.28 -2.75 13.24
CA ASN A 137 15.27 -3.91 14.11
C ASN A 137 14.76 -5.18 13.40
N VAL A 138 15.41 -6.34 13.60
CA VAL A 138 15.01 -7.62 12.98
C VAL A 138 13.52 -7.97 13.22
N VAL A 139 12.96 -7.61 14.37
CA VAL A 139 11.55 -7.90 14.71
C VAL A 139 10.59 -6.98 13.97
N PHE A 140 10.79 -5.67 14.07
CA PHE A 140 9.93 -4.66 13.42
C PHE A 140 10.13 -4.60 11.90
N HIS A 141 11.18 -5.22 11.38
CA HIS A 141 11.44 -5.33 9.96
C HIS A 141 11.29 -6.78 9.50
N SER A 142 10.29 -7.48 10.04
CA SER A 142 9.91 -8.85 9.69
C SER A 142 8.40 -8.97 9.56
N ALA A 143 7.94 -10.13 9.09
CA ALA A 143 6.54 -10.48 9.03
C ALA A 143 5.97 -10.93 10.39
N ILE A 144 6.77 -11.06 11.45
CA ILE A 144 6.32 -11.63 12.74
C ILE A 144 5.12 -10.85 13.30
N LEU A 145 5.25 -9.54 13.46
CA LEU A 145 4.19 -8.70 14.04
C LEU A 145 2.96 -8.62 13.12
N PRO A 146 3.10 -8.38 11.80
CA PRO A 146 1.96 -8.43 10.88
C PRO A 146 1.24 -9.79 10.81
N LEU A 147 1.98 -10.91 10.94
CA LEU A 147 1.37 -12.25 10.98
C LEU A 147 0.61 -12.49 12.28
N LEU A 148 1.09 -11.98 13.42
CA LEU A 148 0.32 -12.01 14.67
C LEU A 148 -1.01 -11.26 14.52
N ILE A 149 -1.00 -10.06 13.93
CA ILE A 149 -2.21 -9.30 13.62
C ILE A 149 -3.14 -10.12 12.71
N THR A 150 -2.58 -10.79 11.69
CA THR A 150 -3.35 -11.65 10.78
C THR A 150 -4.01 -12.82 11.50
N VAL A 151 -3.31 -13.49 12.41
CA VAL A 151 -3.87 -14.59 13.21
C VAL A 151 -5.00 -14.09 14.10
N THR A 152 -4.83 -12.93 14.75
CA THR A 152 -5.88 -12.29 15.53
C THR A 152 -7.10 -11.97 14.66
N THR A 153 -6.91 -11.42 13.46
CA THR A 153 -8.00 -11.16 12.50
C THR A 153 -8.73 -12.44 12.11
N ILE A 154 -8.02 -13.49 11.68
CA ILE A 154 -8.65 -14.75 11.28
C ILE A 154 -9.44 -15.35 12.44
N THR A 155 -8.89 -15.30 13.66
CA THR A 155 -9.55 -15.78 14.87
C THR A 155 -10.81 -14.98 15.16
N ASN A 156 -10.72 -13.65 15.09
CA ASN A 156 -11.85 -12.78 15.38
C ASN A 156 -12.97 -12.94 14.35
N VAL A 157 -12.65 -13.04 13.06
CA VAL A 157 -13.63 -13.30 12.02
C VAL A 157 -14.26 -14.68 12.20
N ALA A 158 -13.48 -15.73 12.48
CA ALA A 158 -14.01 -17.06 12.74
C ALA A 158 -14.98 -17.08 13.92
N LEU A 159 -14.64 -16.39 15.03
CA LEU A 159 -15.50 -16.26 16.20
C LEU A 159 -16.77 -15.47 15.90
N LYS A 160 -16.69 -14.37 15.14
CA LYS A 160 -17.87 -13.58 14.73
C LYS A 160 -18.81 -14.33 13.79
N ILE A 161 -18.27 -15.18 12.92
CA ILE A 161 -19.06 -16.02 12.02
C ILE A 161 -19.72 -17.16 12.80
N ALA A 162 -18.99 -17.76 13.74
CA ALA A 162 -19.47 -18.89 14.53
C ALA A 162 -20.44 -18.47 15.65
N SER A 163 -20.39 -17.23 16.13
CA SER A 163 -21.31 -16.74 17.15
C SER A 163 -22.69 -16.46 16.57
N ALA A 164 -23.73 -16.76 17.34
CA ALA A 164 -25.13 -16.42 17.02
C ALA A 164 -25.46 -14.94 17.31
N GLU A 165 -24.43 -14.11 17.50
CA GLU A 165 -24.60 -12.71 17.89
C GLU A 165 -24.75 -11.77 16.69
N THR A 166 -25.25 -10.56 16.96
CA THR A 166 -25.54 -9.47 16.03
C THR A 166 -24.33 -8.97 15.21
N PHE A 167 -23.11 -9.43 15.48
CA PHE A 167 -21.87 -8.98 14.85
C PHE A 167 -21.43 -9.81 13.62
N ARG A 168 -22.27 -10.74 13.16
CA ARG A 168 -21.95 -11.61 12.01
C ARG A 168 -21.81 -10.85 10.69
N ILE A 169 -22.61 -9.80 10.50
CA ILE A 169 -22.63 -9.01 9.25
C ILE A 169 -21.45 -8.05 9.25
N GLY A 170 -20.62 -8.09 8.20
CA GLY A 170 -19.47 -7.20 8.06
C GLY A 170 -18.19 -7.72 8.72
N ALA A 171 -18.17 -8.95 9.24
CA ALA A 171 -16.97 -9.54 9.81
C ALA A 171 -15.84 -9.67 8.77
N GLU A 172 -16.19 -9.89 7.50
CA GLU A 172 -15.27 -9.97 6.37
C GLU A 172 -14.49 -8.66 6.14
N VAL A 173 -15.01 -7.52 6.59
CA VAL A 173 -14.33 -6.21 6.49
C VAL A 173 -13.01 -6.22 7.24
N GLU A 174 -12.85 -7.04 8.27
CA GLU A 174 -11.57 -7.16 8.97
C GLU A 174 -10.47 -7.76 8.10
N TYR A 175 -10.81 -8.67 7.18
CA TYR A 175 -9.84 -9.17 6.20
C TYR A 175 -9.34 -8.02 5.33
N TYR A 176 -10.23 -7.11 4.93
CA TYR A 176 -9.86 -5.95 4.13
C TYR A 176 -9.00 -4.96 4.92
N ILE A 177 -9.39 -4.60 6.15
CA ILE A 177 -8.60 -3.73 7.06
C ILE A 177 -7.19 -4.28 7.23
N THR A 178 -7.08 -5.55 7.59
CA THR A 178 -5.80 -6.19 7.84
C THR A 178 -4.98 -6.26 6.56
N ALA A 179 -5.56 -6.59 5.41
CA ALA A 179 -4.85 -6.57 4.14
C ALA A 179 -4.27 -5.19 3.81
N LEU A 180 -5.01 -4.10 4.02
CA LEU A 180 -4.50 -2.74 3.81
C LEU A 180 -3.32 -2.42 4.73
N PHE A 181 -3.40 -2.81 5.99
CA PHE A 181 -2.32 -2.66 6.96
C PHE A 181 -1.07 -3.44 6.51
N LEU A 182 -1.24 -4.71 6.11
CA LEU A 182 -0.15 -5.57 5.64
C LEU A 182 0.53 -4.99 4.40
N LEU A 183 -0.23 -4.43 3.46
CA LEU A 183 0.30 -3.80 2.25
C LEU A 183 1.07 -2.51 2.58
N GLY A 184 0.57 -1.71 3.53
CA GLY A 184 1.32 -0.59 4.08
C GLY A 184 2.65 -1.03 4.68
N TYR A 185 2.63 -2.05 5.52
CA TYR A 185 3.83 -2.60 6.16
C TYR A 185 4.82 -3.17 5.13
N ALA A 186 4.34 -3.96 4.18
CA ALA A 186 5.16 -4.51 3.10
C ALA A 186 5.80 -3.39 2.26
N SER A 187 5.05 -2.31 1.99
CA SER A 187 5.56 -1.15 1.27
C SER A 187 6.78 -0.55 1.96
N HIS A 188 6.75 -0.42 3.29
CA HIS A 188 7.89 0.05 4.06
C HIS A 188 9.08 -0.90 3.93
N LEU A 189 8.89 -2.21 4.11
CA LEU A 189 9.99 -3.19 4.03
C LEU A 189 10.69 -3.17 2.67
N PHE A 190 9.94 -2.99 1.59
CA PHE A 190 10.53 -2.79 0.27
C PHE A 190 11.30 -1.47 0.23
N LEU A 191 10.64 -0.37 0.61
CA LEU A 191 11.18 0.98 0.53
C LEU A 191 12.47 1.18 1.31
N ASP A 192 12.64 0.43 2.39
CA ASP A 192 13.83 0.52 3.22
C ASP A 192 15.08 -0.07 2.51
N ILE A 193 14.93 -0.77 1.40
CA ILE A 193 16.08 -1.25 0.61
C ILE A 193 16.53 -0.18 -0.39
N TYR A 194 15.71 0.84 -0.66
CA TYR A 194 15.98 1.80 -1.73
C TYR A 194 16.54 3.13 -1.23
N PRO A 195 17.41 3.76 -2.05
CA PRO A 195 17.72 5.16 -1.85
C PRO A 195 16.45 6.01 -2.08
N SER A 196 16.31 7.10 -1.34
CA SER A 196 15.09 7.92 -1.30
C SER A 196 14.71 8.62 -2.61
N ASN A 197 15.57 8.53 -3.62
CA ASN A 197 15.38 9.07 -4.95
C ASN A 197 15.12 7.99 -6.02
N ALA A 198 14.98 6.72 -5.62
CA ALA A 198 14.73 5.64 -6.57
C ALA A 198 13.34 5.78 -7.21
N SER A 199 13.29 5.61 -8.53
CA SER A 199 12.02 5.57 -9.27
C SER A 199 11.26 4.24 -9.03
N PRO A 200 9.93 4.16 -9.25
CA PRO A 200 9.17 2.90 -9.12
C PRO A 200 9.75 1.73 -9.93
N PHE A 201 10.29 1.96 -11.13
CA PHE A 201 10.94 0.92 -11.94
C PHE A 201 12.28 0.49 -11.36
N GLU A 202 13.06 1.45 -10.85
CA GLU A 202 14.32 1.16 -10.17
C GLU A 202 14.09 0.35 -8.88
N ILE A 203 13.00 0.66 -8.17
CA ILE A 203 12.52 -0.11 -7.03
C ILE A 203 12.31 -1.57 -7.45
N ILE A 204 11.50 -1.82 -8.48
CA ILE A 204 11.21 -3.19 -8.97
C ILE A 204 12.49 -3.90 -9.42
N TRP A 205 13.37 -3.23 -10.16
CA TRP A 205 14.64 -3.79 -10.62
C TRP A 205 15.56 -4.18 -9.44
N ARG A 206 15.70 -3.31 -8.44
CA ARG A 206 16.53 -3.55 -7.25
C ARG A 206 15.96 -4.66 -6.37
N VAL A 207 14.64 -4.88 -6.33
CA VAL A 207 14.02 -6.04 -5.64
C VAL A 207 14.62 -7.34 -6.17
N VAL A 208 14.67 -7.47 -7.50
CA VAL A 208 15.00 -8.73 -8.19
C VAL A 208 16.50 -8.89 -8.49
N SER A 209 17.26 -7.80 -8.45
CA SER A 209 18.71 -7.81 -8.65
C SER A 209 19.43 -8.66 -7.58
N PRO A 210 20.21 -9.69 -7.93
CA PRO A 210 20.97 -10.47 -6.94
C PRO A 210 22.23 -9.75 -6.42
N TYR A 211 22.63 -8.65 -7.07
CA TYR A 211 23.89 -7.95 -6.80
C TYR A 211 23.74 -6.74 -5.88
N ASP A 212 22.52 -6.26 -5.65
CA ASP A 212 22.27 -5.13 -4.76
C ASP A 212 22.17 -5.58 -3.30
N GLU A 213 22.90 -4.93 -2.39
CA GLU A 213 22.80 -5.12 -0.94
C GLU A 213 21.91 -4.06 -0.28
N ALA A 214 21.41 -4.35 0.92
CA ALA A 214 20.75 -3.33 1.73
C ALA A 214 21.75 -2.24 2.15
N PRO A 215 21.36 -0.95 2.13
CA PRO A 215 22.27 0.16 2.45
C PRO A 215 22.82 0.07 3.88
N VAL A 216 22.03 -0.48 4.80
CA VAL A 216 22.40 -0.77 6.19
C VAL A 216 21.85 -2.13 6.62
N GLY A 217 22.56 -2.79 7.55
CA GLY A 217 22.14 -4.08 8.12
C GLY A 217 21.04 -3.95 9.17
N LEU A 218 20.49 -5.08 9.61
CA LEU A 218 19.44 -5.13 10.64
C LEU A 218 20.04 -5.22 12.04
N LYS A 219 19.47 -4.49 13.00
CA LYS A 219 19.82 -4.59 14.42
C LYS A 219 19.24 -5.86 15.01
N ALA A 220 20.11 -6.68 15.59
CA ALA A 220 19.75 -7.91 16.27
C ALA A 220 18.82 -7.68 17.47
N VAL A 221 17.96 -8.66 17.75
CA VAL A 221 17.18 -8.76 18.99
C VAL A 221 17.39 -10.12 19.59
N GLY A 222 18.05 -10.16 20.75
CA GLY A 222 18.39 -11.41 21.43
C GLY A 222 19.12 -12.38 20.48
N PRO A 223 18.59 -13.60 20.29
CA PRO A 223 19.22 -14.61 19.43
C PRO A 223 19.00 -14.35 17.92
N LEU A 224 18.03 -13.50 17.55
CA LEU A 224 17.72 -13.23 16.15
C LEU A 224 18.72 -12.23 15.56
N LYS A 225 19.57 -12.73 14.68
CA LYS A 225 20.62 -11.96 14.00
C LYS A 225 20.56 -12.21 12.50
N VAL A 226 20.54 -11.14 11.73
CA VAL A 226 20.62 -11.17 10.27
C VAL A 226 21.87 -10.40 9.86
N SER A 227 22.75 -11.04 9.10
CA SER A 227 23.95 -10.37 8.61
C SER A 227 23.58 -9.28 7.60
N LYS A 228 24.46 -8.28 7.41
CA LYS A 228 24.23 -7.20 6.44
C LYS A 228 23.95 -7.75 5.03
N ALA A 229 24.70 -8.75 4.59
CA ALA A 229 24.50 -9.41 3.29
C ALA A 229 23.11 -10.06 3.15
N LYS A 230 22.51 -10.53 4.26
CA LYS A 230 21.18 -11.14 4.26
C LYS A 230 20.05 -10.16 4.55
N ALA A 231 20.35 -8.91 4.93
CA ALA A 231 19.36 -7.92 5.34
C ALA A 231 18.37 -7.60 4.21
N LYS A 232 18.85 -7.51 2.95
CA LYS A 232 17.96 -7.33 1.80
C LYS A 232 17.00 -8.50 1.64
N HIS A 233 17.52 -9.72 1.57
CA HIS A 233 16.68 -10.92 1.38
C HIS A 233 15.68 -11.09 2.52
N TRP A 234 16.07 -10.71 3.74
CA TRP A 234 15.16 -10.66 4.87
C TRP A 234 14.02 -9.65 4.62
N LEU A 235 14.33 -8.41 4.30
CA LEU A 235 13.33 -7.37 4.04
C LEU A 235 12.41 -7.71 2.86
N VAL A 236 13.00 -8.07 1.70
CA VAL A 236 12.26 -8.47 0.49
C VAL A 236 11.41 -9.71 0.75
N GLY A 237 11.98 -10.75 1.38
CA GLY A 237 11.28 -12.01 1.65
C GLY A 237 10.09 -11.81 2.58
N ASN A 238 10.27 -11.05 3.66
CA ASN A 238 9.17 -10.69 4.54
C ASN A 238 8.14 -9.81 3.82
N GLY A 239 8.57 -8.81 3.05
CA GLY A 239 7.67 -7.97 2.24
C GLY A 239 6.80 -8.79 1.28
N PHE A 240 7.39 -9.72 0.52
CA PHE A 240 6.64 -10.62 -0.37
C PHE A 240 5.68 -11.53 0.38
N LEU A 241 6.10 -12.10 1.51
CA LEU A 241 5.22 -12.90 2.34
C LEU A 241 3.98 -12.10 2.76
N LEU A 242 4.16 -10.84 3.20
CA LEU A 242 3.04 -9.97 3.57
C LEU A 242 2.14 -9.63 2.39
N VAL A 243 2.68 -9.43 1.18
CA VAL A 243 1.88 -9.24 -0.04
C VAL A 243 1.04 -10.48 -0.34
N LEU A 244 1.62 -11.68 -0.22
CA LEU A 244 0.88 -12.93 -0.45
C LEU A 244 -0.23 -13.12 0.57
N VAL A 245 0.04 -12.88 1.85
CA VAL A 245 -0.98 -12.95 2.91
C VAL A 245 -2.07 -11.90 2.68
N ALA A 246 -1.71 -10.66 2.34
CA ALA A 246 -2.67 -9.62 2.02
C ALA A 246 -3.55 -9.99 0.81
N GLY A 247 -2.97 -10.59 -0.23
CA GLY A 247 -3.70 -11.10 -1.39
C GLY A 247 -4.69 -12.21 -1.00
N ALA A 248 -4.29 -13.13 -0.13
CA ALA A 248 -5.18 -14.16 0.40
C ALA A 248 -6.33 -13.56 1.22
N LEU A 249 -6.05 -12.58 2.10
CA LEU A 249 -7.08 -11.87 2.87
C LEU A 249 -8.04 -11.08 1.98
N LEU A 250 -7.54 -10.40 0.94
CA LEU A 250 -8.39 -9.74 -0.04
C LEU A 250 -9.26 -10.74 -0.80
N THR A 251 -8.72 -11.91 -1.14
CA THR A 251 -9.48 -12.99 -1.80
C THR A 251 -10.60 -13.48 -0.88
N LEU A 252 -10.31 -13.71 0.40
CA LEU A 252 -11.32 -14.06 1.40
C LEU A 252 -12.36 -12.96 1.56
N TYR A 253 -11.94 -11.70 1.61
CA TYR A 253 -12.84 -10.56 1.66
C TYR A 253 -13.82 -10.58 0.48
N PHE A 254 -13.30 -10.60 -0.76
CA PHE A 254 -14.13 -10.57 -1.97
C PHE A 254 -15.01 -11.82 -2.14
N PHE A 255 -14.53 -13.00 -1.71
CA PHE A 255 -15.31 -14.24 -1.75
C PHE A 255 -16.50 -14.21 -0.78
N ASN A 256 -16.34 -13.54 0.36
CA ASN A 256 -17.40 -13.43 1.38
C ASN A 256 -18.30 -12.20 1.20
N LEU A 257 -18.05 -11.36 0.19
CA LEU A 257 -19.00 -10.30 -0.14
C LEU A 257 -20.32 -10.93 -0.55
N PRO A 258 -21.46 -10.44 -0.04
CA PRO A 258 -22.75 -10.92 -0.49
C PRO A 258 -22.83 -10.72 -2.00
N VAL A 259 -22.89 -11.83 -2.75
CA VAL A 259 -23.28 -11.78 -4.15
C VAL A 259 -24.72 -11.27 -4.13
N PHE A 260 -24.93 -10.03 -4.52
CA PHE A 260 -26.26 -9.54 -4.85
C PHE A 260 -26.72 -10.36 -6.05
N SER A 261 -27.42 -11.47 -5.80
CA SER A 261 -28.21 -12.11 -6.84
C SER A 261 -29.21 -11.06 -7.33
N PRO A 262 -29.24 -10.77 -8.64
CA PRO A 262 -30.22 -9.85 -9.21
C PRO A 262 -31.65 -10.34 -8.98
#